data_AF-A0A832VHI5-F1
#
_entry.id   AF-A0A832VHI5-F1
#
_cell.length_a   1.000
_cell.length_b   1.000
_cell.length_c   1.000
_cell.angle_alpha   90.00
_cell.angle_beta   90.00
_cell.angle_gamma   90.00
#
_symmetry.space_group_name_H-M   'P 1'
#
loop_
_entity.id
_entity.type
_entity.pdbx_description
1 polymer ?
#
loop_
_entity_poly.entity_id
_entity_poly.type
_entity_poly.pdbx_seq_one_letter_code
_entity_poly.pdbx_strand_id
1 'polypeptide(L)'
;MTGCRRQCDWDENDVCKTCGIDYSPPKKLRPFHLGFLVNNIEESIKFYTEVLGCTTGRISEKSFVLNFQGHQLVAQLVEKMP
;
A
#
# COMPACT_ATOMS: atom_id res chain seq x y z
N MET A 1 -22.09 6.48 21.08
CA MET A 1 -21.89 5.47 20.02
C MET A 1 -21.69 6.21 18.69
N THR A 2 -20.49 6.73 18.46
CA THR A 2 -20.14 7.44 17.22
C THR A 2 -19.72 6.42 16.16
N GLY A 3 -20.73 5.82 15.53
CA GLY A 3 -20.54 4.89 14.43
C GLY A 3 -20.13 5.64 13.16
N CYS A 4 -18.84 5.95 13.00
CA CYS A 4 -18.30 6.22 11.68
C CYS A 4 -18.12 4.87 10.95
N ARG A 5 -19.22 4.32 10.44
CA ARG A 5 -19.21 3.19 9.52
C ARG A 5 -19.22 3.76 8.10
N ARG A 6 -18.03 3.88 7.51
CA ARG A 6 -17.73 3.96 6.07
C ARG A 6 -18.61 4.90 5.24
N GLN A 7 -18.09 6.07 4.90
CA GLN A 7 -17.57 6.40 3.55
C GLN A 7 -17.18 7.87 3.64
N CYS A 8 -15.89 8.10 3.51
CA CYS A 8 -15.28 9.28 4.06
C CYS A 8 -15.36 10.42 3.05
N ASP A 9 -16.36 11.29 3.25
CA ASP A 9 -16.42 12.60 2.61
C ASP A 9 -15.49 13.54 3.39
N TRP A 10 -14.25 13.59 2.95
CA TRP A 10 -13.20 14.45 3.49
C TRP A 10 -13.30 15.85 2.89
N ASP A 11 -12.92 16.87 3.65
CA ASP A 11 -12.63 18.19 3.09
C ASP A 11 -11.18 18.27 2.57
N GLU A 12 -10.80 19.46 2.11
CA GLU A 12 -9.45 19.74 1.61
C GLU A 12 -8.34 19.63 2.67
N ASN A 13 -8.72 19.50 3.95
CA ASN A 13 -7.81 19.38 5.09
C ASN A 13 -7.85 17.97 5.71
N ASP A 14 -8.34 16.96 4.98
CA ASP A 14 -8.46 15.58 5.47
C ASP A 14 -9.32 15.44 6.75
N VAL A 15 -10.26 16.36 6.98
CA VAL A 15 -11.21 16.27 8.10
C VAL A 15 -12.50 15.62 7.60
N CYS A 16 -13.05 14.66 8.37
CA CYS A 16 -14.33 14.05 8.02
C CYS A 16 -15.46 15.09 8.14
N LYS A 17 -16.14 15.42 7.05
CA LYS A 17 -17.27 16.37 7.06
C LYS A 17 -18.46 15.90 7.90
N THR A 18 -18.59 14.59 8.13
CA THR A 18 -19.71 14.02 8.89
C THR A 18 -19.45 13.96 10.39
N CYS A 19 -18.24 13.56 10.80
CA CYS A 19 -17.94 13.33 12.22
C CYS A 19 -16.89 14.28 12.81
N GLY A 20 -16.29 15.15 12.01
CA GLY A 20 -15.30 16.14 12.46
C GLY A 20 -13.99 15.53 12.95
N ILE A 21 -13.76 14.22 12.75
CA ILE A 21 -12.48 13.60 13.08
C ILE A 21 -11.46 14.11 12.07
N ASP A 22 -10.38 14.68 12.59
CA ASP A 22 -9.22 15.16 11.85
C ASP A 22 -8.31 13.98 11.49
N TYR A 23 -8.17 13.71 10.18
CA TYR A 23 -7.23 12.73 9.64
C TYR A 23 -6.05 13.40 8.94
N SER A 24 -5.96 14.74 9.00
CA SER A 24 -4.77 15.46 8.57
C SER A 24 -3.58 14.86 9.30
N PRO A 25 -2.46 14.58 8.62
CA PRO A 25 -1.39 13.81 9.23
C PRO A 25 -0.83 14.56 10.45
N PRO A 26 -1.07 14.12 11.70
CA PRO A 26 -0.48 14.78 12.87
C PRO A 26 0.97 14.28 13.09
N LYS A 27 1.42 13.34 12.26
CA LYS A 27 2.59 12.51 12.48
C LYS A 27 3.08 11.95 11.16
N LYS A 28 4.38 12.05 10.91
CA LYS A 28 5.07 11.38 9.80
C LYS A 28 4.57 9.93 9.72
N LEU A 29 3.99 9.55 8.58
CA LEU A 29 3.49 8.18 8.36
C LEU A 29 4.62 7.21 8.68
N ARG A 30 4.33 6.26 9.58
CA ARG A 30 5.32 5.24 9.93
C ARG A 30 5.42 4.26 8.76
N PRO A 31 6.63 3.91 8.30
CA PRO A 31 6.79 2.89 7.28
C PRO A 31 6.01 1.64 7.65
N PHE A 32 5.27 1.09 6.69
CA PHE A 32 4.59 -0.18 6.82
C PHE A 32 5.33 -1.24 6.02
N HIS A 33 5.07 -2.49 6.40
CA HIS A 33 5.53 -3.67 5.69
C HIS A 33 4.30 -4.46 5.25
N LEU A 34 4.12 -4.65 3.95
CA LEU A 34 3.00 -5.40 3.39
C LEU A 34 3.50 -6.61 2.63
N GLY A 35 3.13 -7.80 3.13
CA GLY A 35 3.33 -9.08 2.45
C GLY A 35 2.11 -9.43 1.60
N PHE A 36 2.30 -9.82 0.35
CA PHE A 36 1.23 -10.31 -0.53
C PHE A 36 1.72 -11.39 -1.50
N LEU A 37 0.77 -12.04 -2.15
CA LEU A 37 1.03 -13.12 -3.10
C LEU A 37 0.97 -12.59 -4.54
N VAL A 38 1.80 -13.16 -5.40
CA VAL A 38 1.81 -12.91 -6.84
C VAL A 38 1.85 -14.23 -7.59
N ASN A 39 1.28 -14.27 -8.79
CA ASN A 39 1.35 -15.43 -9.69
C ASN A 39 2.37 -15.23 -10.83
N ASN A 40 2.87 -14.01 -11.02
CA ASN A 40 3.89 -13.67 -12.00
C ASN A 40 4.82 -12.57 -11.44
N ILE A 41 6.12 -12.84 -11.35
CA ILE A 41 7.11 -11.89 -10.82
C ILE A 41 7.35 -10.73 -11.78
N GLU A 42 7.61 -11.02 -13.06
CA GLU A 42 8.00 -10.01 -14.06
C GLU A 42 6.87 -9.01 -14.30
N GLU A 43 5.65 -9.51 -14.48
CA GLU A 43 4.47 -8.67 -14.67
C GLU A 43 4.20 -7.80 -13.45
N SER A 44 4.33 -8.38 -12.25
CA SER A 44 4.15 -7.63 -11.01
C SER A 44 5.20 -6.54 -10.86
N ILE A 45 6.49 -6.85 -11.04
CA ILE A 45 7.57 -5.86 -10.96
C ILE A 45 7.27 -4.72 -11.92
N LYS A 46 6.98 -5.01 -13.19
CA LYS A 46 6.66 -4.01 -14.21
C LYS A 46 5.52 -3.10 -13.77
N PHE A 47 4.40 -3.69 -13.32
CA PHE A 47 3.26 -2.91 -12.83
C PHE A 47 3.66 -2.00 -11.66
N TYR A 48 4.29 -2.55 -10.63
CA TYR A 48 4.62 -1.77 -9.45
C TYR A 48 5.66 -0.69 -9.74
N THR A 49 6.60 -0.89 -10.66
CA THR A 49 7.62 0.11 -11.00
C THR A 49 7.10 1.16 -11.99
N GLU A 50 6.39 0.75 -13.05
CA GLU A 50 5.98 1.66 -14.12
C GLU A 50 4.67 2.38 -13.82
N VAL A 51 3.73 1.72 -13.14
CA VAL A 51 2.41 2.29 -12.83
C VAL A 51 2.40 2.94 -11.45
N LEU A 52 2.94 2.26 -10.44
CA LEU A 52 2.91 2.75 -9.05
C LEU A 52 4.17 3.51 -8.63
N GLY A 53 5.19 3.58 -9.49
CA GLY A 53 6.42 4.32 -9.23
C GLY A 53 7.26 3.73 -8.08
N CYS A 54 7.09 2.45 -7.77
CA CYS A 54 7.94 1.76 -6.80
C CYS A 54 9.37 1.63 -7.34
N THR A 55 10.33 1.51 -6.43
CA THR A 55 11.69 1.09 -6.78
C THR A 55 11.94 -0.34 -6.35
N THR A 56 12.64 -1.11 -7.19
CA THR A 56 12.97 -2.51 -6.90
C THR A 56 14.09 -2.59 -5.86
N GLY A 57 13.91 -3.45 -4.86
CA GLY A 57 14.94 -3.84 -3.91
C GLY A 57 15.53 -5.19 -4.27
N ARG A 58 15.53 -6.11 -3.30
CA ARG A 58 16.00 -7.48 -3.50
C ARG A 58 15.01 -8.30 -4.33
N ILE A 59 15.53 -9.03 -5.31
CA ILE A 59 14.77 -9.96 -6.16
C ILE A 59 15.38 -11.35 -6.00
N SER A 60 14.51 -12.36 -5.90
CA SER A 60 14.84 -13.79 -5.86
C SER A 60 13.91 -14.54 -6.83
N GLU A 61 14.19 -15.82 -7.11
CA GLU A 61 13.38 -16.64 -8.03
C GLU A 61 11.90 -16.77 -7.63
N LYS A 62 11.59 -16.69 -6.33
CA LYS A 62 10.23 -16.88 -5.79
C LYS A 62 9.69 -15.69 -5.00
N SER A 63 10.40 -14.56 -4.99
CA SER A 63 9.98 -13.40 -4.20
C SER A 63 10.68 -12.12 -4.65
N PHE A 64 10.05 -10.98 -4.41
CA PHE A 64 10.71 -9.69 -4.60
C PHE A 64 10.26 -8.69 -3.54
N VAL A 65 11.11 -7.69 -3.31
CA VAL A 65 10.88 -6.58 -2.38
C VAL A 65 10.85 -5.28 -3.15
N LEU A 66 9.90 -4.41 -2.85
CA LEU A 66 9.82 -3.07 -3.43
C LEU A 66 9.81 -2.01 -2.34
N ASN A 67 10.35 -0.86 -2.68
CA ASN A 67 10.18 0.38 -1.92
C ASN A 67 9.07 1.21 -2.56
N PHE A 68 7.98 1.35 -1.81
CA PHE A 68 6.83 2.18 -2.14
C PHE A 68 6.91 3.49 -1.35
N GLN A 69 7.66 4.46 -1.87
CA GLN A 69 7.76 5.82 -1.31
C GLN A 69 8.12 5.82 0.20
N GLY A 70 9.06 4.97 0.60
CA GLY A 70 9.49 4.80 1.99
C GLY A 70 8.81 3.67 2.75
N HIS A 71 7.87 2.95 2.13
CA HIS A 71 7.21 1.77 2.67
C HIS A 71 7.74 0.50 2.00
N GLN A 72 7.69 -0.63 2.71
CA GLN A 72 8.21 -1.89 2.21
C GLN A 72 7.08 -2.80 1.74
N LEU A 73 7.18 -3.25 0.49
CA LEU A 73 6.30 -4.25 -0.09
C LEU A 73 7.10 -5.54 -0.31
N VAL A 74 6.53 -6.67 0.09
CA VAL A 74 7.15 -7.99 -0.11
C VAL A 74 6.16 -8.90 -0.80
N ALA A 75 6.55 -9.39 -1.97
CA ALA A 75 5.75 -10.29 -2.77
C ALA A 75 6.37 -11.69 -2.77
N GLN A 76 5.52 -12.71 -2.66
CA GLN A 76 5.91 -14.11 -2.79
C GLN A 76 5.16 -14.77 -3.95
N LEU A 77 5.90 -15.48 -4.80
CA LEU A 77 5.36 -16.21 -5.93
C LEU A 77 4.60 -17.46 -5.45
N VAL A 78 3.37 -17.61 -5.94
CA VAL A 78 2.53 -18.80 -5.75
C VAL A 78 2.06 -19.31 -7.11
N GLU A 79 1.92 -20.62 -7.23
CA GLU A 79 1.44 -21.25 -8.47
C GLU A 79 -0.04 -20.96 -8.73
N LYS A 80 -0.84 -20.83 -7.66
CA LYS A 80 -2.27 -20.54 -7.73
C LYS A 80 -2.67 -19.54 -6.66
N MET A 81 -3.40 -18.49 -7.06
CA MET A 81 -3.99 -17.54 -6.12
C MET A 81 -5.09 -18.22 -5.29
N PRO A 82 -5.20 -17.89 -3.99
CA PRO A 82 -6.24 -18.41 -3.12
C PRO A 82 -7.64 -17.96 -3.55
#